data_AF-A0A251STJ6-F1
#
_entry.id   AF-A0A251STJ6-F1
#
_cell.length_a   1.000
_cell.length_b   1.000
_cell.length_c   1.000
_cell.angle_alpha   90.00
_cell.angle_beta   90.00
_cell.angle_gamma   90.00
#
_symmetry.space_group_name_H-M   'P 1'
#
loop_
_entity.id
_entity.type
_entity.pdbx_description
1 polymer ?
#
loop_
_entity_poly.entity_id
_entity_poly.type
_entity_poly.pdbx_seq_one_letter_code
_entity_poly.pdbx_strand_id
1 'polypeptide(L)' 'MVVLEKREKEEKVIVLGHICYHILVAGLNGYMASVTNLKSPSNKWRCGAALITAMMTVKHYCDNPNFQGR' A
#
# COMPACT_ATOMS: atom_id res chain seq x y z
N MET A 1 17.64 16.01 14.52
CA MET A 1 17.45 15.07 13.39
C MET A 1 16.24 14.14 13.58
N VAL A 2 16.02 13.57 14.78
CA VAL A 2 14.90 12.64 15.06
C VAL A 2 13.50 13.29 14.95
N VAL A 3 13.37 14.59 15.27
CA VAL A 3 12.09 15.33 15.18
C VAL A 3 11.63 15.53 13.73
N LEU A 4 12.57 15.65 12.79
CA LEU A 4 12.26 15.80 11.37
C LEU A 4 11.75 14.47 10.79
N GLU A 5 12.40 13.36 11.15
CA GLU A 5 11.95 12.03 10.75
C GLU A 5 10.56 11.68 11.33
N LYS A 6 10.29 12.08 12.58
CA LYS A 6 8.94 11.93 13.16
C LYS A 6 7.89 12.74 12.40
N ARG A 7 8.17 14.00 12.06
CA ARG A 7 7.23 14.83 11.28
C ARG A 7 6.98 14.28 9.88
N GLU A 8 8.02 13.80 9.20
CA GLU A 8 7.87 13.17 7.89
C GLU A 8 7.05 11.87 7.94
N LYS A 9 7.13 11.10 9.04
CA LYS A 9 6.30 9.91 9.23
C LYS A 9 4.82 10.27 9.43
N GLU A 10 4.52 11.31 10.20
CA GLU A 10 3.14 11.72 10.45
C GLU A 10 2.45 12.27 9.18
N GLU A 11 3.18 13.05 8.37
CA GLU A 11 2.65 13.61 7.12
C GLU A 11 2.26 12.51 6.11
N LYS A 12 3.03 11.41 6.06
CA LYS A 12 2.75 10.25 5.18
C LYS A 12 1.44 9.56 5.55
N VAL A 13 1.19 9.39 6.85
CA VAL A 13 -0.02 8.72 7.36
C VAL A 13 -1.26 9.54 7.03
N ILE A 14 -1.19 10.86 7.17
CA ILE A 14 -2.30 11.78 6.86
C ILE A 14 -2.62 11.77 5.37
N VAL A 15 -1.61 11.86 4.50
CA VAL A 15 -1.78 11.84 3.04
C VAL A 15 -2.36 10.51 2.55
N LEU A 16 -1.86 9.38 3.09
CA LEU A 16 -2.39 8.04 2.79
C LEU A 16 -3.86 7.89 3.19
N GLY A 17 -4.24 8.41 4.36
CA GLY A 17 -5.62 8.43 4.81
C GLY A 17 -6.55 9.22 3.87
N HIS A 18 -6.10 10.38 3.41
CA HIS A 18 -6.88 11.23 2.50
C HIS A 18 -7.14 10.56 1.13
N ILE A 19 -6.15 9.85 0.59
CA ILE A 19 -6.28 9.10 -0.67
C ILE A 19 -7.17 7.87 -0.49
N CYS A 20 -7.00 7.14 0.62
CA CYS A 20 -7.80 5.96 0.94
C CYS A 20 -9.29 6.31 1.09
N TYR A 21 -9.60 7.43 1.74
CA TYR A 21 -10.96 7.94 1.85
C TYR A 21 -11.56 8.25 0.47
N HIS A 22 -10.77 8.86 -0.44
CA HIS A 22 -11.23 9.18 -1.79
C HIS A 22 -11.46 7.93 -2.66
N ILE A 23 -10.67 6.86 -2.47
CA ILE A 23 -10.84 5.55 -3.13
C ILE A 23 -12.11 4.85 -2.59
N LEU A 24 -12.34 4.93 -1.28
CA LEU A 24 -13.51 4.36 -0.63
C LEU A 24 -14.81 5.04 -1.08
N VAL A 25 -14.83 6.38 -1.14
CA VAL A 25 -15.96 7.17 -1.65
C VAL A 25 -16.24 6.89 -3.14
N ALA A 26 -15.20 6.56 -3.91
CA ALA A 26 -15.35 6.15 -5.31
C ALA A 26 -15.88 4.70 -5.47
N GLY A 27 -16.13 3.97 -4.38
CA GLY A 27 -16.64 2.59 -4.42
C GLY A 27 -15.63 1.56 -4.92
N LEU A 28 -14.34 1.92 -4.98
CA LEU A 28 -13.28 1.08 -5.51
C LEU A 28 -12.74 0.15 -4.42
N ASN A 29 -13.23 -1.09 -4.39
CA ASN A 29 -12.73 -2.15 -3.51
C ASN A 29 -11.48 -2.84 -4.11
N GLY A 30 -10.56 -3.29 -3.26
CA GLY A 30 -9.34 -3.99 -3.70
C GLY A 30 -8.19 -3.07 -4.14
N TYR A 31 -8.30 -1.76 -3.88
CA TYR A 31 -7.26 -0.77 -4.17
C TYR A 31 -6.58 -0.30 -2.89
N MET A 32 -5.26 -0.34 -2.87
CA MET A 32 -4.44 0.19 -1.79
C MET A 32 -3.93 1.58 -2.18
N ALA A 33 -4.13 2.58 -1.33
CA ALA A 33 -3.51 3.88 -1.52
C ALA A 33 -1.98 3.73 -1.49
N SER A 34 -1.31 4.20 -2.54
CA SER A 34 0.14 4.12 -2.66
C SER A 34 0.71 5.51 -2.88
N VAL A 35 1.77 5.85 -2.14
CA VAL A 35 2.50 7.10 -2.29
C VAL A 35 3.91 6.74 -2.75
N THR A 36 4.27 7.16 -3.96
CA THR A 36 5.60 6.92 -4.54
C THR A 36 6.46 8.17 -4.44
N ASN A 37 7.78 8.00 -4.56
CA ASN A 37 8.77 9.07 -4.48
C ASN A 37 8.92 9.70 -3.07
N LEU A 38 8.95 8.84 -2.05
CA LEU A 38 9.09 9.19 -0.63
C LEU A 38 10.43 9.82 -0.23
N LYS A 39 11.42 9.79 -1.13
CA LYS A 39 12.77 10.37 -0.94
C LYS A 39 12.82 11.86 -1.33
N SER A 40 11.80 12.33 -2.06
CA SER A 40 11.62 13.75 -2.39
C SER A 40 10.82 14.45 -1.29
N PRO A 41 10.94 15.79 -1.14
CA PRO A 41 10.06 16.56 -0.27
C PRO A 41 8.58 16.35 -0.65
N SER A 42 7.68 16.44 0.33
CA SER A 42 6.26 16.06 0.20
C SER A 42 5.50 16.72 -0.95
N ASN A 43 5.93 17.91 -1.36
CA ASN A 43 5.40 18.62 -2.53
C ASN A 43 5.69 17.94 -3.90
N LYS A 44 6.46 16.85 -3.92
CA LYS A 44 6.77 16.04 -5.11
C LYS A 44 6.28 14.60 -5.00
N TRP A 45 5.56 14.26 -3.93
CA TRP A 45 5.00 12.92 -3.77
C TRP A 45 3.93 12.65 -4.81
N ARG A 46 3.99 11.46 -5.40
CA ARG A 46 3.04 11.02 -6.42
C ARG A 46 2.07 10.06 -5.76
N CYS A 47 0.82 10.51 -5.63
CA CYS A 47 -0.28 9.75 -5.06
C CYS A 47 -0.95 8.89 -6.13
N GLY A 48 -1.25 7.64 -5.80
CA GLY A 48 -1.94 6.71 -6.68
C GLY A 48 -2.65 5.60 -5.91
N ALA A 49 -3.28 4.70 -6.65
CA ALA A 49 -3.90 3.50 -6.13
C ALA A 49 -3.23 2.28 -6.79
N ALA A 50 -2.70 1.37 -5.98
CA ALA A 50 -2.18 0.09 -6.45
C ALA A 50 -3.26 -0.99 -6.26
N LEU A 51 -3.50 -1.82 -7.27
CA LEU A 51 -4.39 -2.96 -7.13
C LEU A 51 -3.75 -3.99 -6.19
N ILE A 52 -4.49 -4.43 -5.17
CA ILE A 52 -4.01 -5.47 -4.25
C ILE A 52 -3.72 -6.77 -5.00
N THR A 53 -4.53 -7.12 -6.01
CA THR A 53 -4.31 -8.29 -6.88
C THR A 53 -2.98 -8.23 -7.64
N ALA A 54 -2.51 -7.03 -8.02
CA ALA A 54 -1.21 -6.86 -8.66
C ALA A 54 -0.02 -7.11 -7.69
N MET A 55 -0.28 -7.07 -6.39
CA MET A 55 0.71 -7.35 -5.33
C MET A 55 0.55 -8.74 -4.72
N MET A 56 -0.44 -9.52 -5.16
CA MET A 56 -0.64 -10.89 -4.70
C MET A 56 0.27 -11.84 -5.46
N THR A 57 1.09 -12.59 -4.74
CA THR A 57 1.80 -13.77 -5.27
C THR A 57 1.18 -15.01 -4.64
N VAL A 58 0.80 -15.98 -5.47
CA VAL A 58 0.32 -17.28 -4.99
C VAL A 58 1.49 -17.99 -4.31
N LYS A 59 1.37 -18.19 -3.01
CA LYS A 59 2.31 -19.00 -2.23
C LYS A 59 1.63 -20.32 -1.90
N HIS A 60 2.22 -21.41 -2.35
CA HIS A 60 1.80 -22.76 -1.99
C HIS A 60 2.28 -23.04 -0.56
N TYR A 61 1.46 -22.67 0.42
CA TYR A 61 1.74 -22.93 1.83
C TYR A 61 1.53 -24.40 2.22
N CYS A 62 0.96 -25.22 1.33
CA CYS A 62 0.73 -26.66 1.51
C CYS A 62 1.35 -27.48 0.36
N ASP A 63 2.65 -27.31 0.09
CA ASP A 63 3.40 -28.33 -0.64
C ASP A 63 3.74 -29.47 0.32
N ASN A 64 2.72 -30.27 0.67
CA ASN A 64 2.95 -31.59 1.24
C ASN A 64 3.13 -32.55 0.06
N PRO A 65 4.34 -33.10 -0.19
CA PRO A 65 4.58 -34.00 -1.32
C PRO A 65 3.77 -35.31 -1.26
N ASN A 66 3.06 -35.56 -0.16
CA ASN A 66 2.25 -36.76 0.06
C ASN A 66 0.73 -36.54 -0.10
N PHE A 67 0.25 -35.35 -0.46
CA PHE A 67 -1.19 -35.18 -0.74
C PHE A 67 -1.51 -35.60 -2.19
N GLN A 68 -1.41 -36.91 -2.45
CA GLN A 68 -1.96 -37.50 -3.66
C GLN A 68 -3.45 -37.74 -3.43
N GLY A 69 -4.25 -36.71 -3.71
CA GLY A 69 -5.71 -36.85 -3.78
C GLY A 69 -6.09 -37.78 -4.93
N ARG A 70 -6.35 -39.04 -4.61
CA ARG A 70 -7.27 -39.94 -5.32
C ARG A 70 -7.82 -40.97 -4.34
#